data_AF-A0A4S4B9G3-F1
#
_entry.id   AF-A0A4S4B9G3-F1
#
_cell.length_a   1.000
_cell.length_b   1.000
_cell.length_c   1.000
_cell.angle_alpha   90.00
_cell.angle_beta   90.00
_cell.angle_gamma   90.00
#
_symmetry.space_group_name_H-M   'P 1'
#
loop_
_entity.id
_entity.type
_entity.pdbx_description
1 polymer ?
#
loop_
_entity_poly.entity_id
_entity_poly.type
_entity_poly.pdbx_seq_one_letter_code
_entity_poly.pdbx_strand_id
1 'polypeptide(L)'
;MITEVLPDSENHFWVTVGDETFHLRLRPLQGSNSMLPLNILRVFNRVKIVEQGLALRWPGGFTLPLTMLTSRRHPQWLTHLGTVPTAERFRPLLPLLRHATPGAALRTQPTRVQIMRMFGLPEGQLDLVLMAFPVPEPVMLHRLHDIGLFLQHHLAPELQVGLLRRPWAYAAYRHPQERHLHTIMSCLTSGRLDLIEAPLWALARAEAAR
;
A
#
# COMPACT_ATOMS: atom_id res chain seq x y z
N MET A 1 19.63 2.09 -10.10
CA MET A 1 18.97 0.92 -10.74
C MET A 1 17.70 0.62 -9.98
N ILE A 2 16.64 0.19 -10.65
CA ILE A 2 15.38 -0.26 -10.02
C ILE A 2 15.61 -1.63 -9.40
N THR A 3 15.31 -1.78 -8.12
CA THR A 3 15.50 -3.03 -7.36
C THR A 3 14.19 -3.70 -6.98
N GLU A 4 13.14 -2.92 -6.70
CA GLU A 4 11.84 -3.44 -6.31
C GLU A 4 10.72 -2.58 -6.91
N VAL A 5 9.58 -3.20 -7.17
CA VAL A 5 8.34 -2.52 -7.54
C VAL A 5 7.19 -3.18 -6.81
N LEU A 6 6.32 -2.38 -6.21
CA LEU A 6 5.09 -2.84 -5.57
C LEU A 6 3.91 -2.10 -6.19
N PRO A 7 3.11 -2.76 -7.04
CA PRO A 7 1.83 -2.20 -7.44
C PRO A 7 0.90 -2.13 -6.23
N ASP A 8 0.16 -1.03 -6.14
CA ASP A 8 -0.86 -0.76 -5.14
C ASP A 8 -2.20 -0.50 -5.86
N SER A 9 -3.22 -0.06 -5.13
CA SER A 9 -4.53 0.27 -5.69
C SER A 9 -4.56 1.52 -6.57
N GLU A 10 -5.63 1.68 -7.35
CA GLU A 10 -5.95 2.92 -8.08
C GLU A 10 -4.82 3.46 -8.98
N ASN A 11 -4.04 2.55 -9.58
CA ASN A 11 -2.86 2.85 -10.39
C ASN A 11 -1.72 3.51 -9.60
N HIS A 12 -1.71 3.37 -8.28
CA HIS A 12 -0.58 3.74 -7.43
C HIS A 12 0.41 2.60 -7.40
N PHE A 13 1.69 2.93 -7.27
CA PHE A 13 2.73 1.94 -7.16
C PHE A 13 3.94 2.58 -6.50
N TRP A 14 4.76 1.72 -5.91
CA TRP A 14 6.01 2.10 -5.29
C TRP A 14 7.17 1.52 -6.07
N VAL A 15 8.26 2.26 -6.18
CA VAL A 15 9.46 1.82 -6.90
C VAL A 15 10.69 2.14 -6.08
N THR A 16 11.51 1.14 -5.78
CA THR A 16 12.80 1.34 -5.12
C THR A 16 13.90 1.52 -6.15
N VAL A 17 14.67 2.60 -6.03
CA VAL A 17 15.86 2.90 -6.83
C VAL A 17 17.01 3.27 -5.90
N GLY A 18 17.98 2.37 -5.75
CA GLY A 18 19.07 2.57 -4.79
C GLY A 18 18.52 2.66 -3.36
N ASP A 19 18.83 3.75 -2.67
CA ASP A 19 18.47 3.96 -1.25
C ASP A 19 17.13 4.69 -1.06
N GLU A 20 16.42 4.98 -2.15
CA GLU A 20 15.14 5.68 -2.14
C GLU A 20 14.01 4.81 -2.73
N THR A 21 12.81 4.98 -2.18
CA THR A 21 11.58 4.43 -2.72
C THR A 21 10.61 5.57 -3.04
N PHE A 22 10.17 5.60 -4.30
CA PHE A 22 9.23 6.58 -4.84
C PHE A 22 7.81 6.03 -4.76
N HIS A 23 6.87 6.81 -4.26
CA HIS A 23 5.43 6.56 -4.36
C HIS A 23 4.88 7.35 -5.54
N LEU A 24 4.29 6.65 -6.49
CA LEU A 24 3.91 7.18 -7.79
C LEU A 24 2.47 6.79 -8.12
N ARG A 25 1.83 7.60 -8.97
CA ARG A 25 0.52 7.31 -9.55
C ARG A 25 0.56 7.46 -11.06
N LEU A 26 0.04 6.45 -11.76
CA LEU A 26 -0.26 6.55 -13.18
C LEU A 26 -1.69 7.05 -13.40
N ARG A 27 -1.87 7.87 -14.44
CA ARG A 27 -3.17 8.30 -14.96
C ARG A 27 -3.27 7.87 -16.43
N PRO A 28 -3.59 6.59 -16.69
CA PRO A 28 -3.49 6.02 -18.03
C PRO A 28 -4.29 6.76 -19.10
N LEU A 29 -5.45 7.32 -18.73
CA LEU A 29 -6.32 8.09 -19.63
C LEU A 29 -5.72 9.43 -20.07
N GLN A 30 -4.69 9.93 -19.39
CA GLN A 30 -3.95 11.15 -19.76
C GLN A 30 -2.68 10.83 -20.55
N GLY A 31 -2.45 9.54 -20.85
CA GLY A 31 -1.25 9.04 -21.52
C GLY A 31 -1.50 8.56 -22.95
N SER A 32 -0.57 7.76 -23.45
CA SER A 32 -0.68 7.12 -24.77
C SER A 32 -1.66 5.95 -24.77
N ASN A 33 -2.12 5.54 -25.95
CA ASN A 33 -3.01 4.36 -26.10
C ASN A 33 -2.42 3.07 -25.51
N SER A 34 -1.10 2.92 -25.49
CA SER A 34 -0.41 1.80 -24.86
C SER A 34 -0.63 1.71 -23.34
N MET A 35 -1.05 2.79 -22.69
CA MET A 35 -1.36 2.82 -21.26
C MET A 35 -2.79 2.40 -20.95
N LEU A 36 -3.73 2.44 -21.91
CA LEU A 36 -5.14 2.12 -21.65
C LEU A 36 -5.37 0.78 -20.92
N PRO A 37 -4.62 -0.32 -21.23
CA PRO A 37 -4.75 -1.58 -20.50
C PRO A 37 -4.43 -1.48 -19.00
N LEU A 38 -3.66 -0.47 -18.57
CA LEU A 38 -3.31 -0.27 -17.17
C LEU A 38 -4.51 0.12 -16.29
N ASN A 39 -5.63 0.54 -16.88
CA ASN A 39 -6.88 0.72 -16.12
C ASN A 39 -7.45 -0.61 -15.59
N ILE A 40 -6.99 -1.75 -16.12
CA ILE A 40 -7.37 -3.07 -15.63
C ILE A 40 -6.41 -3.45 -14.51
N LEU A 41 -6.90 -3.54 -13.26
CA LEU A 41 -6.08 -3.83 -12.08
C LEU A 41 -5.20 -5.08 -12.24
N ARG A 42 -5.73 -6.14 -12.85
CA ARG A 42 -4.97 -7.37 -13.13
C ARG A 42 -3.78 -7.16 -14.05
N VAL A 43 -3.88 -6.23 -15.00
CA VAL A 43 -2.78 -5.86 -15.89
C VAL A 43 -1.79 -4.97 -15.14
N PHE A 44 -2.28 -3.96 -14.42
CA PHE A 44 -1.46 -3.06 -13.62
C PHE A 44 -0.58 -3.80 -12.60
N ASN A 45 -1.17 -4.78 -11.89
CA ASN A 45 -0.47 -5.57 -10.87
C ASN A 45 0.59 -6.55 -11.44
N ARG A 46 0.68 -6.69 -12.77
CA ARG A 46 1.66 -7.56 -13.44
C ARG A 46 2.91 -6.82 -13.92
N VAL A 47 3.16 -5.63 -13.40
CA VAL A 47 4.39 -4.88 -13.64
C VAL A 47 5.62 -5.74 -13.34
N LYS A 48 6.64 -5.62 -14.19
CA LYS A 48 7.94 -6.28 -13.99
C LYS A 48 9.08 -5.30 -14.17
N ILE A 49 10.14 -5.52 -13.42
CA ILE A 49 11.42 -4.87 -13.65
C ILE A 49 12.08 -5.56 -14.84
N VAL A 50 12.52 -4.79 -15.84
CA VAL A 50 13.14 -5.29 -17.06
C VAL A 50 14.46 -4.56 -17.33
N GLU A 51 15.19 -5.02 -18.36
CA GLU A 51 16.41 -4.37 -18.85
C GLU A 51 17.43 -4.17 -17.71
N GLN A 52 17.61 -5.22 -16.90
CA GLN A 52 18.50 -5.21 -15.73
C GLN A 52 18.22 -4.04 -14.76
N GLY A 53 16.94 -3.70 -14.53
CA GLY A 53 16.59 -2.63 -13.60
C GLY A 53 16.64 -1.23 -14.19
N LEU A 54 16.64 -1.10 -15.52
CA LEU A 54 16.58 0.19 -16.21
C LEU A 54 15.15 0.63 -16.58
N ALA A 55 14.16 -0.26 -16.47
CA ALA A 55 12.77 0.10 -16.73
C ALA A 55 11.76 -0.80 -16.01
N LEU A 56 10.53 -0.31 -15.90
CA LEU A 56 9.34 -1.10 -15.57
C LEU A 56 8.55 -1.39 -16.85
N ARG A 57 8.03 -2.61 -16.98
CA ARG A 57 7.20 -3.02 -18.12
C ARG A 57 5.92 -3.69 -17.65
N TRP A 58 4.81 -3.32 -18.27
CA TRP A 58 3.50 -3.94 -18.07
C TRP A 58 3.12 -4.83 -19.26
N PRO A 59 2.22 -5.81 -19.06
CA PRO A 59 1.57 -6.49 -20.16
C PRO A 59 0.85 -5.48 -21.08
N GLY A 60 0.95 -5.66 -22.39
CA GLY A 60 0.46 -4.69 -23.38
C GLY A 60 1.52 -3.71 -23.89
N GLY A 61 2.76 -3.79 -23.39
CA GLY A 61 3.94 -3.16 -24.01
C GLY A 61 4.31 -1.77 -23.47
N PHE A 62 3.50 -1.19 -22.58
CA PHE A 62 3.88 0.05 -21.91
C PHE A 62 5.16 -0.16 -21.07
N THR A 63 6.13 0.72 -21.27
CA THR A 63 7.42 0.70 -20.57
C THR A 63 7.68 2.06 -19.96
N LEU A 64 8.02 2.08 -18.68
CA LEU A 64 8.38 3.28 -17.92
C LEU A 64 9.88 3.22 -17.60
N PRO A 65 10.73 3.99 -18.30
CA PRO A 65 12.18 3.95 -18.09
C PRO A 65 12.58 4.61 -16.76
N LEU A 66 13.67 4.13 -16.17
CA LEU A 66 14.25 4.65 -14.94
C LEU A 66 14.52 6.16 -15.01
N THR A 67 14.98 6.64 -16.16
CA THR A 67 15.24 8.08 -16.40
C THR A 67 14.00 8.95 -16.19
N MET A 68 12.81 8.42 -16.42
CA MET A 68 11.55 9.14 -16.20
C MET A 68 11.11 9.12 -14.73
N LEU A 69 11.45 8.06 -13.99
CA LEU A 69 11.18 7.95 -12.55
C LEU A 69 12.01 8.96 -11.75
N THR A 70 13.26 9.17 -12.14
CA THR A 70 14.21 10.08 -11.45
C THR A 70 14.23 11.50 -12.05
N SER A 71 13.49 11.74 -13.13
CA SER A 71 13.39 13.06 -13.75
C SER A 71 12.68 14.05 -12.84
N ARG A 72 13.12 15.32 -12.83
CA ARG A 72 12.39 16.42 -12.17
C ARG A 72 11.14 16.86 -12.94
N ARG A 73 11.05 16.52 -14.22
CA ARG A 73 9.92 16.84 -15.09
C ARG A 73 9.19 15.55 -15.43
N HIS A 74 8.01 15.38 -14.85
CA HIS A 74 7.15 14.25 -15.14
C HIS A 74 6.07 14.64 -16.16
N PRO A 75 5.69 13.72 -17.05
CA PRO A 75 4.53 13.91 -17.90
C PRO A 75 3.25 13.93 -17.06
N GLN A 76 2.17 14.53 -17.58
CA GLN A 76 0.90 14.69 -16.84
C GLN A 76 0.30 13.36 -16.38
N TRP A 77 0.59 12.26 -17.09
CA TRP A 77 0.12 10.93 -16.75
C TRP A 77 0.89 10.25 -15.61
N LEU A 78 2.01 10.82 -15.13
CA LEU A 78 2.80 10.31 -14.00
C LEU A 78 2.85 11.37 -12.90
N THR A 79 2.29 11.04 -11.73
CA THR A 79 2.34 11.91 -10.55
C THR A 79 3.27 11.32 -9.51
N HIS A 80 4.20 12.14 -9.01
CA HIS A 80 5.01 11.80 -7.85
C HIS A 80 4.28 12.20 -6.56
N LEU A 81 3.98 11.21 -5.73
CA LEU A 81 3.25 11.39 -4.48
C LEU A 81 4.19 11.58 -3.29
N GLY A 82 5.43 11.09 -3.36
CA GLY A 82 6.46 11.31 -2.36
C GLY A 82 7.62 10.31 -2.45
N THR A 83 8.71 10.64 -1.77
CA THR A 83 9.92 9.80 -1.66
C THR A 83 10.16 9.44 -0.20
N VAL A 84 10.57 8.20 0.05
CA VAL A 84 10.99 7.71 1.38
C VAL A 84 12.30 6.93 1.27
N PRO A 85 13.09 6.80 2.35
CA PRO A 85 14.23 5.89 2.36
C PRO A 85 13.80 4.42 2.16
N THR A 86 14.64 3.59 1.56
CA THR A 86 14.38 2.15 1.33
C THR A 86 14.05 1.38 2.62
N ALA A 87 14.57 1.82 3.76
CA ALA A 87 14.25 1.25 5.08
C ALA A 87 12.78 1.45 5.51
N GLU A 88 12.07 2.37 4.85
CA GLU A 88 10.71 2.80 5.17
C GLU A 88 9.73 2.51 4.03
N ARG A 89 10.21 1.81 3.00
CA ARG A 89 9.45 1.54 1.79
C ARG A 89 8.15 0.80 2.06
N PHE A 90 7.14 1.08 1.23
CA PHE A 90 5.84 0.42 1.25
C PHE A 90 5.05 0.59 2.58
N ARG A 91 5.34 1.65 3.34
CA ARG A 91 4.67 1.98 4.61
C ARG A 91 3.94 3.32 4.51
N PRO A 92 2.78 3.38 3.83
CA PRO A 92 2.07 4.64 3.56
C PRO A 92 1.64 5.38 4.82
N LEU A 93 1.32 4.66 5.91
CA LEU A 93 0.86 5.27 7.17
C LEU A 93 1.98 5.73 8.10
N LEU A 94 3.23 5.33 7.86
CA LEU A 94 4.36 5.63 8.74
C LEU A 94 4.58 7.13 9.01
N PRO A 95 4.51 8.03 7.99
CA PRO A 95 4.68 9.46 8.24
C PRO A 95 3.63 10.01 9.21
N LEU A 96 2.40 9.50 9.14
CA LEU A 96 1.29 9.93 9.99
C LEU A 96 1.46 9.37 11.42
N LEU A 97 1.86 8.11 11.55
CA LEU A 97 2.14 7.49 12.85
C LEU A 97 3.24 8.20 13.61
N ARG A 98 4.27 8.72 12.93
CA ARG A 98 5.32 9.53 13.58
C ARG A 98 4.76 10.80 14.21
N HIS A 99 3.78 11.41 13.55
CA HIS A 99 3.12 12.60 14.05
C HIS A 99 2.19 12.26 15.22
N ALA A 100 1.36 11.22 15.06
CA ALA A 100 0.38 10.78 16.05
C ALA A 100 1.01 10.14 17.30
N THR A 101 2.17 9.49 17.17
CA THR A 101 2.86 8.79 18.27
C THR A 101 4.34 9.16 18.38
N PRO A 102 4.65 10.40 18.81
CA PRO A 102 6.05 10.82 18.99
C PRO A 102 6.78 9.90 19.97
N GLY A 103 7.95 9.39 19.58
CA GLY A 103 8.79 8.52 20.43
C GLY A 103 8.47 7.03 20.37
N ALA A 104 7.42 6.60 19.66
CA ALA A 104 7.16 5.19 19.45
C ALA A 104 8.28 4.53 18.62
N ALA A 105 8.66 3.30 19.00
CA ALA A 105 9.71 2.53 18.31
C ALA A 105 9.20 1.91 16.99
N LEU A 106 8.79 2.75 16.03
CA LEU A 106 8.17 2.36 14.75
C LEU A 106 9.12 1.63 13.78
N ARG A 107 10.42 1.57 14.09
CA ARG A 107 11.45 0.88 13.30
C ARG A 107 11.76 -0.52 13.81
N THR A 108 11.28 -0.90 14.99
CA THR A 108 11.47 -2.26 15.51
C THR A 108 10.69 -3.24 14.64
N GLN A 109 11.35 -4.30 14.18
CA GLN A 109 10.73 -5.32 13.33
C GLN A 109 9.59 -6.02 14.09
N PRO A 110 8.34 -5.93 13.59
CA PRO A 110 7.23 -6.65 14.18
C PRO A 110 7.37 -8.14 13.95
N THR A 111 6.98 -8.92 14.95
CA THR A 111 6.91 -10.38 14.89
C THR A 111 5.53 -10.84 14.42
N ARG A 112 5.47 -12.03 13.81
CA ARG A 112 4.20 -12.66 13.43
C ARG A 112 3.20 -12.75 14.59
N VAL A 113 3.69 -13.13 15.77
CA VAL A 113 2.87 -13.24 17.00
C VAL A 113 2.25 -11.90 17.39
N GLN A 114 3.01 -10.80 17.28
CA GLN A 114 2.49 -9.46 17.55
C GLN A 114 1.36 -9.10 16.57
N ILE A 115 1.54 -9.34 15.27
CA ILE A 115 0.51 -9.09 14.25
C ILE A 115 -0.74 -9.95 14.49
N MET A 116 -0.55 -11.24 14.73
CA MET A 116 -1.66 -12.16 15.00
C MET A 116 -2.48 -11.72 16.21
N ARG A 117 -1.83 -11.32 17.30
CA ARG A 117 -2.52 -10.80 18.50
C ARG A 117 -3.23 -9.48 18.22
N MET A 118 -2.58 -8.55 17.53
CA MET A 118 -3.10 -7.22 17.22
C MET A 118 -4.42 -7.28 16.42
N PHE A 119 -4.52 -8.21 15.48
CA PHE A 119 -5.71 -8.38 14.63
C PHE A 119 -6.63 -9.53 15.07
N GLY A 120 -6.24 -10.31 16.08
CA GLY A 120 -6.95 -11.53 16.48
C GLY A 120 -7.01 -12.59 15.37
N LEU A 121 -5.92 -12.73 14.61
CA LEU A 121 -5.82 -13.71 13.52
C LEU A 121 -5.51 -15.11 14.09
N PRO A 122 -6.30 -16.13 13.74
CA PRO A 122 -5.94 -17.53 13.95
C PRO A 122 -4.63 -17.91 13.25
N GLU A 123 -4.06 -19.01 13.69
CA GLU A 123 -2.93 -19.65 13.02
C GLU A 123 -3.28 -19.96 11.55
N GLY A 124 -2.35 -19.66 10.62
CA GLY A 124 -2.55 -19.80 9.18
C GLY A 124 -3.25 -18.64 8.47
N GLN A 125 -4.04 -17.79 9.14
CA GLN A 125 -4.65 -16.63 8.47
C GLN A 125 -3.63 -15.56 8.10
N LEU A 126 -2.59 -15.38 8.92
CA LEU A 126 -1.50 -14.47 8.58
C LEU A 126 -0.79 -14.90 7.29
N ASP A 127 -0.65 -16.20 7.04
CA ASP A 127 -0.03 -16.70 5.80
C ASP A 127 -0.85 -16.32 4.57
N LEU A 128 -2.19 -16.36 4.66
CA LEU A 128 -3.05 -15.90 3.58
C LEU A 128 -2.84 -14.40 3.28
N VAL A 129 -2.72 -13.58 4.32
CA VAL A 129 -2.43 -12.14 4.17
C VAL A 129 -1.07 -11.94 3.53
N LEU A 130 -0.03 -12.64 4.00
CA LEU A 130 1.33 -12.50 3.49
C LEU A 130 1.45 -12.98 2.04
N MET A 131 0.77 -14.07 1.67
CA MET A 131 0.75 -14.61 0.31
C MET A 131 0.00 -13.71 -0.68
N ALA A 132 -0.92 -12.87 -0.20
CA ALA A 132 -1.68 -11.98 -1.07
C ALA A 132 -0.83 -10.83 -1.66
N PHE A 133 0.35 -10.57 -1.10
CA PHE A 133 1.23 -9.48 -1.53
C PHE A 133 2.60 -9.99 -1.98
N PRO A 134 3.08 -9.58 -3.17
CA PRO A 134 4.38 -10.00 -3.68
C PRO A 134 5.52 -9.17 -3.08
N VAL A 135 5.60 -9.08 -1.75
CA VAL A 135 6.68 -8.37 -1.03
C VAL A 135 7.33 -9.27 0.02
N PRO A 136 8.58 -8.97 0.43
CA PRO A 136 9.20 -9.67 1.54
C PRO A 136 8.34 -9.59 2.81
N GLU A 137 8.21 -10.72 3.52
CA GLU A 137 7.44 -10.79 4.77
C GLU A 137 7.78 -9.68 5.78
N PRO A 138 9.06 -9.33 6.04
CA PRO A 138 9.40 -8.28 7.01
C PRO A 138 8.75 -6.92 6.69
N VAL A 139 8.65 -6.58 5.40
CA VAL A 139 7.99 -5.36 4.92
C VAL A 139 6.50 -5.42 5.20
N MET A 140 5.86 -6.54 4.85
CA MET A 140 4.41 -6.69 5.06
C MET A 140 4.05 -6.66 6.54
N LEU A 141 4.85 -7.31 7.40
CA LEU A 141 4.68 -7.25 8.85
C LEU A 141 4.74 -5.80 9.37
N HIS A 142 5.67 -4.98 8.85
CA HIS A 142 5.72 -3.55 9.17
C HIS A 142 4.47 -2.80 8.71
N ARG A 143 4.01 -3.03 7.48
CA ARG A 143 2.80 -2.37 6.94
C ARG A 143 1.55 -2.75 7.75
N LEU A 144 1.40 -4.02 8.11
CA LEU A 144 0.31 -4.51 8.96
C LEU A 144 0.39 -3.92 10.38
N HIS A 145 1.59 -3.85 10.95
CA HIS A 145 1.79 -3.22 12.25
C HIS A 145 1.40 -1.75 12.24
N ASP A 146 1.77 -1.02 11.19
CA ASP A 146 1.39 0.39 11.03
C ASP A 146 -0.13 0.56 10.97
N ILE A 147 -0.83 -0.28 10.20
CA ILE A 147 -2.29 -0.29 10.16
C ILE A 147 -2.86 -0.52 11.57
N GLY A 148 -2.38 -1.54 12.29
CA GLY A 148 -2.93 -1.88 13.59
C GLY A 148 -2.65 -0.80 14.64
N LEU A 149 -1.45 -0.21 14.67
CA LEU A 149 -1.15 0.95 15.51
C LEU A 149 -2.05 2.15 15.18
N PHE A 150 -2.27 2.42 13.90
CA PHE A 150 -3.10 3.53 13.48
C PHE A 150 -4.55 3.33 13.95
N LEU A 151 -5.08 2.12 13.77
CA LEU A 151 -6.42 1.75 14.24
C LEU A 151 -6.51 1.83 15.78
N GLN A 152 -5.48 1.39 16.49
CA GLN A 152 -5.44 1.49 17.96
C GLN A 152 -5.44 2.94 18.44
N HIS A 153 -4.68 3.81 17.77
CA HIS A 153 -4.61 5.23 18.13
C HIS A 153 -5.93 5.97 17.87
N HIS A 154 -6.57 5.75 16.72
CA HIS A 154 -7.71 6.58 16.28
C HIS A 154 -9.09 5.97 16.58
N LEU A 155 -9.19 4.64 16.74
CA LEU A 155 -10.48 3.98 16.99
C LEU A 155 -10.63 3.52 18.43
N ALA A 156 -9.69 2.72 18.93
CA ALA A 156 -9.75 2.16 20.28
C ALA A 156 -8.37 1.66 20.73
N PRO A 157 -7.87 2.06 21.91
CA PRO A 157 -6.58 1.61 22.43
C PRO A 157 -6.45 0.08 22.47
N GLU A 158 -7.54 -0.58 22.85
CA GLU A 158 -7.72 -2.03 22.68
C GLU A 158 -8.58 -2.27 21.44
N LEU A 159 -7.91 -2.60 20.33
CA LEU A 159 -8.59 -2.91 19.08
C LEU A 159 -9.41 -4.19 19.23
N GLN A 160 -10.68 -4.05 19.58
CA GLN A 160 -11.57 -5.19 19.72
C GLN A 160 -11.74 -5.85 18.35
N VAL A 161 -11.40 -7.13 18.24
CA VAL A 161 -11.54 -7.92 17.00
C VAL A 161 -12.96 -7.84 16.42
N GLY A 162 -13.97 -7.68 17.28
CA GLY A 162 -15.34 -7.45 16.88
C GLY A 162 -15.52 -6.21 16.00
N LEU A 163 -14.78 -5.13 16.22
CA LEU A 163 -14.81 -3.91 15.40
C LEU A 163 -14.26 -4.15 14.00
N LEU A 164 -13.22 -4.98 13.87
CA LEU A 164 -12.62 -5.32 12.57
C LEU A 164 -13.56 -6.13 11.68
N ARG A 165 -14.56 -6.80 12.28
CA ARG A 165 -15.59 -7.59 11.61
C ARG A 165 -16.88 -6.82 11.37
N ARG A 166 -16.99 -5.57 11.84
CA ARG A 166 -18.15 -4.72 11.55
C ARG A 166 -18.07 -4.20 10.11
N PRO A 167 -19.23 -3.83 9.52
CA PRO A 167 -19.26 -3.20 8.20
C PRO A 167 -18.34 -1.98 8.14
N TRP A 168 -17.36 -2.05 7.23
CA TRP A 168 -16.45 -0.98 6.88
C TRP A 168 -17.07 -0.18 5.73
N ALA A 169 -17.71 0.93 6.08
CA ALA A 169 -18.52 1.72 5.15
C ALA A 169 -17.75 2.13 3.88
N TYR A 170 -16.46 2.44 4.01
CA TYR A 170 -15.62 2.80 2.86
C TYR A 170 -15.53 1.66 1.83
N ALA A 171 -15.22 0.43 2.28
CA ALA A 171 -15.17 -0.72 1.37
C ALA A 171 -16.53 -1.06 0.79
N ALA A 172 -17.60 -1.00 1.61
CA ALA A 172 -18.96 -1.26 1.16
C ALA A 172 -19.42 -0.25 0.09
N TYR A 173 -19.03 1.02 0.23
CA TYR A 173 -19.32 2.06 -0.76
C TYR A 173 -18.51 1.90 -2.05
N ARG A 174 -17.22 1.59 -1.95
CA ARG A 174 -16.33 1.42 -3.13
C ARG A 174 -16.64 0.15 -3.92
N HIS A 175 -17.05 -0.91 -3.23
CA HIS A 175 -17.31 -2.22 -3.82
C HIS A 175 -18.66 -2.80 -3.34
N PRO A 176 -19.81 -2.21 -3.74
CA PRO A 176 -21.12 -2.59 -3.21
C PRO A 176 -21.50 -4.05 -3.53
N GLN A 177 -20.97 -4.61 -4.62
CA GLN A 177 -21.25 -5.98 -5.04
C GLN A 177 -20.31 -7.02 -4.40
N GLU A 178 -19.19 -6.60 -3.82
CA GLU A 178 -18.17 -7.49 -3.26
C GLU A 178 -18.31 -7.56 -1.73
N ARG A 179 -19.39 -8.18 -1.25
CA ARG A 179 -19.69 -8.30 0.19
C ARG A 179 -18.55 -8.89 1.02
N HIS A 180 -17.74 -9.75 0.41
CA HIS A 180 -16.56 -10.34 1.02
C HIS A 180 -15.44 -9.32 1.30
N LEU A 181 -15.54 -8.05 0.88
CA LEU A 181 -14.61 -6.98 1.22
C LEU A 181 -15.17 -5.97 2.22
N HIS A 182 -16.41 -6.15 2.69
CA HIS A 182 -17.11 -5.11 3.45
C HIS A 182 -16.66 -4.97 4.91
N THR A 183 -15.57 -5.62 5.33
CA THR A 183 -15.01 -5.47 6.68
C THR A 183 -13.50 -5.27 6.59
N ILE A 184 -12.89 -4.66 7.61
CA ILE A 184 -11.43 -4.51 7.69
C ILE A 184 -10.78 -5.90 7.69
N MET A 185 -11.31 -6.84 8.46
CA MET A 185 -10.79 -8.21 8.53
C MET A 185 -10.79 -8.88 7.16
N SER A 186 -11.88 -8.75 6.40
CA SER A 186 -11.95 -9.34 5.07
C SER A 186 -11.05 -8.62 4.05
N CYS A 187 -10.86 -7.31 4.19
CA CYS A 187 -9.88 -6.57 3.38
C CYS A 187 -8.46 -7.06 3.65
N LEU A 188 -8.08 -7.28 4.91
CA LEU A 188 -6.78 -7.84 5.28
C LEU A 188 -6.55 -9.20 4.61
N THR A 189 -7.47 -10.14 4.80
CA THR A 189 -7.32 -11.52 4.29
C THR A 189 -7.48 -11.65 2.78
N SER A 190 -8.15 -10.69 2.13
CA SER A 190 -8.29 -10.65 0.66
C SER A 190 -7.18 -9.85 -0.03
N GLY A 191 -6.19 -9.35 0.71
CA GLY A 191 -5.11 -8.56 0.13
C GLY A 191 -5.54 -7.19 -0.38
N ARG A 192 -6.59 -6.60 0.21
CA ARG A 192 -7.13 -5.28 -0.15
C ARG A 192 -6.81 -4.23 0.91
N LEU A 193 -5.52 -4.11 1.26
CA LEU A 193 -5.04 -3.12 2.24
C LEU A 193 -5.36 -1.68 1.82
N ASP A 194 -5.49 -1.42 0.53
CA ASP A 194 -5.92 -0.15 -0.02
C ASP A 194 -7.25 0.35 0.54
N LEU A 195 -8.20 -0.58 0.73
CA LEU A 195 -9.53 -0.26 1.27
C LEU A 195 -9.47 0.10 2.76
N ILE A 196 -8.36 -0.18 3.42
CA ILE A 196 -8.10 0.17 4.82
C ILE A 196 -7.26 1.44 4.86
N GLU A 197 -6.13 1.48 4.17
CA GLU A 197 -5.16 2.57 4.30
C GLU A 197 -5.66 3.88 3.68
N ALA A 198 -6.37 3.85 2.55
CA ALA A 198 -6.87 5.06 1.91
C ALA A 198 -7.78 5.92 2.83
N PRO A 199 -8.80 5.34 3.50
CA PRO A 199 -9.60 6.11 4.45
C PRO A 199 -8.82 6.50 5.71
N LEU A 200 -7.88 5.69 6.20
CA LEU A 200 -7.02 6.09 7.33
C LEU A 200 -6.14 7.29 6.98
N TRP A 201 -5.60 7.32 5.77
CA TRP A 201 -4.87 8.48 5.24
C TRP A 201 -5.74 9.73 5.15
N ALA A 202 -6.99 9.57 4.71
CA ALA A 202 -7.94 10.68 4.62
C ALA A 202 -8.28 11.25 6.00
N LEU A 203 -8.49 10.39 7.00
CA LEU A 203 -8.74 10.78 8.39
C LEU A 203 -7.55 11.56 8.96
N ALA A 204 -6.34 11.02 8.83
CA ALA A 204 -5.13 11.66 9.37
C ALA A 204 -4.89 13.06 8.78
N ARG A 205 -5.12 13.24 7.47
CA ARG A 205 -5.01 14.57 6.85
C ARG A 205 -6.04 15.56 7.38
N ALA A 206 -7.26 15.09 7.65
CA ALA A 206 -8.31 15.94 8.19
C ALA A 206 -7.97 16.42 9.60
N GLU A 207 -7.26 15.60 10.39
CA GLU A 207 -6.76 15.98 11.72
C GLU A 207 -5.59 16.94 11.65
N ALA A 208 -4.62 16.70 10.76
CA ALA A 208 -3.45 17.57 10.60
C ALA A 208 -3.79 18.97 10.04
N ALA A 209 -4.99 19.15 9.46
CA ALA A 209 -5.49 20.43 8.97
C ALA A 209 -6.23 21.27 10.03
N ARG A 210 -6.38 20.75 11.25
CA ARG A 210 -6.97 21.45 12.41
C ARG A 210 -5.89 22.07 13.28
#